data_AF-A0A2I4DV92-F1
#
_entry.id   AF-A0A2I4DV92-F1
#
_cell.length_a   1.000
_cell.length_b   1.000
_cell.length_c   1.000
_cell.angle_alpha   90.00
_cell.angle_beta   90.00
_cell.angle_gamma   90.00
#
_symmetry.space_group_name_H-M   'P 1'
#
loop_
_entity.id
_entity.type
_entity.pdbx_description
1 polymer ?
#
loop_
_entity_poly.entity_id
_entity_poly.type
_entity_poly.pdbx_seq_one_letter_code
_entity_poly.pdbx_strand_id
1 'polypeptide(L)'
;MLRRGIALVILHVVVCGIQICSSEITRGSFPKGFVFGTASAAFQYEGAVKEDGRGPSIWDTFSHKFGKISDFSNADVAVDQYHRYNEDIQLMKDMGLDAYRFSIAWSRIFPNGSGEINQAGVDHYNNLIDALLAKGIEPYVTLYHWDLPQALEDKYNGWLNPQIIKDFGTYAETCFQKFGDRVKHWITFNEPHTFVIQGYDVGLQAPGRCSIVLHILCSAGNSATEPYIVAHNVLLSHANAAQIYRRKYKSKQHGSVGISFDVQWYEPATNSTEDIEATQRAQDFQLGWFIEPLIFGNYPSSMRNRVGSRLPEFSKSDVSLLKGSLDFVGINYYTTYYAKINSSNFIGDLLNDSIADSGAIALPLRNGIPIGDRANSIWLYIVPHGIRSLMNYIKQKYGNPLVLITENGMDDPNDQLIPLKDALKDEKRIKYHHDHLTNLLASIKEDGCNVKGYFAWSLLDNWEWAAGFTSRFGLYFVDYNDNLKRYPKDSVQWFKNFLTST
;
A
#
# COMPACT_ATOMS: atom_id res chain seq x y z
N MET A 1 -65.70 52.96 -20.86
CA MET A 1 -64.88 52.47 -19.73
C MET A 1 -64.60 50.99 -19.97
N LEU A 2 -63.42 50.66 -20.49
CA LEU A 2 -63.01 49.28 -20.81
C LEU A 2 -62.64 48.53 -19.51
N ARG A 3 -63.29 47.40 -19.25
CA ARG A 3 -62.84 46.41 -18.25
C ARG A 3 -61.67 45.61 -18.82
N ARG A 4 -60.50 45.69 -18.20
CA ARG A 4 -59.39 44.72 -18.41
C ARG A 4 -59.34 43.80 -17.20
N GLY A 5 -59.66 42.52 -17.42
CA GLY A 5 -59.42 41.46 -16.44
C GLY A 5 -57.96 41.04 -16.46
N ILE A 6 -57.37 40.92 -15.27
CA ILE A 6 -56.01 40.38 -15.07
C ILE A 6 -56.19 38.88 -14.80
N ALA A 7 -55.69 38.04 -15.71
CA ALA A 7 -55.60 36.60 -15.49
C ALA A 7 -54.27 36.28 -14.81
N LEU A 8 -54.33 35.67 -13.63
CA LEU A 8 -53.17 35.19 -12.88
C LEU A 8 -52.81 33.79 -13.42
N VAL A 9 -51.65 33.65 -14.05
CA VAL A 9 -51.10 32.35 -14.49
C VAL A 9 -50.21 31.82 -13.38
N ILE A 10 -50.64 30.75 -12.70
CA ILE A 10 -49.84 30.04 -11.70
C ILE A 10 -49.03 28.96 -12.43
N LEU A 11 -47.73 29.21 -12.60
CA LEU A 11 -46.78 28.25 -13.15
C LEU A 11 -46.41 27.22 -12.06
N HIS A 12 -46.90 25.99 -12.20
CA HIS A 12 -46.45 24.87 -11.37
C HIS A 12 -45.09 24.39 -11.86
N VAL A 13 -44.02 24.72 -11.12
CA VAL A 13 -42.70 24.12 -11.32
C VAL A 13 -42.74 22.72 -10.73
N VAL A 14 -42.86 21.71 -11.59
CA VAL A 14 -42.65 20.31 -11.21
C VAL A 14 -41.15 20.10 -11.11
N VAL A 15 -40.63 20.06 -9.88
CA VAL A 15 -39.28 19.60 -9.60
C VAL A 15 -39.33 18.06 -9.68
N CYS A 16 -39.04 17.52 -10.87
CA CYS A 16 -38.67 16.11 -10.97
C CYS A 16 -37.34 15.94 -10.25
N GLY A 17 -37.38 15.46 -9.01
CA GLY A 17 -36.19 14.95 -8.34
C GLY A 17 -35.64 13.80 -9.18
N ILE A 18 -34.49 14.02 -9.81
CA ILE A 18 -33.67 12.91 -10.31
C ILE A 18 -33.17 12.22 -9.04
N GLN A 19 -33.90 11.20 -8.62
CA GLN A 19 -33.44 10.26 -7.64
C GLN A 19 -32.29 9.50 -8.32
N ILE A 20 -31.05 9.98 -8.11
CA ILE A 20 -29.86 9.22 -8.45
C ILE A 20 -29.94 7.99 -7.56
N CYS A 21 -30.53 6.93 -8.08
CA CYS A 21 -30.54 5.63 -7.47
C CYS A 21 -29.09 5.14 -7.55
N SER A 22 -28.25 5.54 -6.59
CA SER A 22 -26.99 4.85 -6.36
C SER A 22 -27.39 3.44 -5.99
N SER A 23 -27.18 2.47 -6.88
CA SER A 23 -27.45 1.07 -6.56
C SER A 23 -26.62 0.73 -5.33
N GLU A 24 -27.27 0.46 -4.21
CA GLU A 24 -26.57 0.05 -2.99
C GLU A 24 -25.80 -1.24 -3.27
N ILE A 25 -24.46 -1.16 -3.21
CA ILE A 25 -23.62 -2.36 -3.23
C ILE A 25 -23.77 -3.10 -1.90
N THR A 26 -23.79 -4.43 -1.97
CA THR A 26 -23.86 -5.32 -0.82
C THR A 26 -22.81 -6.41 -0.94
N ARG A 27 -22.56 -7.15 0.13
CA ARG A 27 -21.70 -8.35 0.06
C ARG A 27 -22.15 -9.33 -1.02
N GLY A 28 -23.46 -9.54 -1.18
CA GLY A 28 -24.03 -10.40 -2.22
C GLY A 28 -23.80 -9.93 -3.66
N SER A 29 -23.42 -8.66 -3.85
CA SER A 29 -23.04 -8.15 -5.17
C SER A 29 -21.74 -8.79 -5.67
N PHE A 30 -20.81 -9.13 -4.77
CA PHE A 30 -19.51 -9.71 -5.10
C PHE A 30 -19.58 -11.24 -5.33
N PRO A 31 -18.60 -11.84 -6.04
CA PRO A 31 -18.55 -13.29 -6.19
C PRO A 31 -18.52 -14.01 -4.83
N LYS A 32 -19.16 -15.18 -4.75
CA LYS A 32 -19.06 -16.02 -3.56
C LYS A 32 -17.59 -16.31 -3.22
N GLY A 33 -17.23 -16.14 -1.95
CA GLY A 33 -15.86 -16.30 -1.47
C GLY A 33 -14.95 -15.09 -1.72
N PHE A 34 -15.49 -13.95 -2.16
CA PHE A 34 -14.74 -12.69 -2.14
C PHE A 34 -14.46 -12.27 -0.69
N VAL A 35 -13.20 -11.94 -0.42
CA VAL A 35 -12.69 -11.65 0.92
C VAL A 35 -12.74 -10.16 1.20
N PHE A 36 -13.33 -9.76 2.32
CA PHE A 36 -13.26 -8.39 2.83
C PHE A 36 -12.45 -8.33 4.14
N GLY A 37 -11.48 -7.43 4.19
CA GLY A 37 -10.62 -7.26 5.36
C GLY A 37 -10.19 -5.81 5.58
N THR A 38 -9.37 -5.62 6.60
CA THR A 38 -8.61 -4.39 6.85
C THR A 38 -7.13 -4.70 6.88
N ALA A 39 -6.30 -3.67 6.65
CA ALA A 39 -4.86 -3.79 6.62
C ALA A 39 -4.17 -2.92 7.69
N SER A 40 -2.95 -3.32 8.06
CA SER A 40 -2.07 -2.68 9.04
C SER A 40 -0.59 -3.02 8.76
N ALA A 41 0.32 -2.29 9.41
CA ALA A 41 1.76 -2.54 9.38
C ALA A 41 2.34 -2.49 10.79
N ALA A 42 3.26 -3.38 11.11
CA ALA A 42 3.84 -3.56 12.44
C ALA A 42 4.38 -2.25 13.03
N PHE A 43 5.27 -1.56 12.31
CA PHE A 43 5.85 -0.31 12.81
C PHE A 43 4.82 0.81 13.01
N GLN A 44 3.74 0.82 12.22
CA GLN A 44 2.68 1.83 12.32
C GLN A 44 1.67 1.53 13.46
N TYR A 45 1.60 0.27 13.92
CA TYR A 45 0.55 -0.22 14.83
C TYR A 45 1.05 -0.70 16.19
N GLU A 46 2.14 -1.47 16.22
CA GLU A 46 2.50 -2.30 17.38
C GLU A 46 2.97 -1.48 18.58
N GLY A 47 3.84 -0.50 18.38
CA GLY A 47 4.57 0.13 19.48
C GLY A 47 5.57 -0.82 20.12
N ALA A 48 5.74 -0.75 21.44
CA ALA A 48 6.55 -1.66 22.25
C ALA A 48 7.97 -1.88 21.67
N VAL A 49 8.59 -0.81 21.17
CA VAL A 49 9.77 -0.89 20.29
C VAL A 49 11.03 -1.46 20.95
N LYS A 50 11.08 -1.50 22.29
CA LYS A 50 12.20 -2.01 23.11
C LYS A 50 11.80 -3.18 24.01
N GLU A 51 10.61 -3.72 23.84
CA GLU A 51 10.09 -4.79 24.69
C GLU A 51 10.45 -6.18 24.14
N ASP A 52 10.51 -7.16 25.03
CA ASP A 52 10.64 -8.59 24.71
C ASP A 52 11.75 -8.91 23.71
N GLY A 53 12.88 -8.20 23.82
CA GLY A 53 14.08 -8.46 23.02
C GLY A 53 14.02 -7.98 21.57
N ARG A 54 13.02 -7.18 21.17
CA ARG A 54 12.99 -6.56 19.83
C ARG A 54 14.25 -5.71 19.58
N GLY A 55 14.87 -5.91 18.41
CA GLY A 55 15.94 -5.04 17.93
C GLY A 55 15.41 -3.79 17.21
N PRO A 56 16.20 -2.71 17.11
CA PRO A 56 15.80 -1.52 16.36
C PRO A 56 15.70 -1.84 14.86
N SER A 57 14.73 -1.22 14.19
CA SER A 57 14.62 -1.13 12.74
C SER A 57 15.16 0.20 12.22
N ILE A 58 15.33 0.33 10.91
CA ILE A 58 15.69 1.59 10.27
C ILE A 58 14.69 2.72 10.55
N TRP A 59 13.42 2.39 10.81
CA TRP A 59 12.40 3.37 11.15
C TRP A 59 12.48 3.83 12.61
N ASP A 60 12.93 2.98 13.54
CA ASP A 60 13.26 3.42 14.90
C ASP A 60 14.36 4.49 14.83
N THR A 61 15.43 4.23 14.08
CA THR A 61 16.52 5.19 13.90
C THR A 61 16.07 6.46 13.17
N PHE A 62 15.26 6.32 12.11
CA PHE A 62 14.85 7.45 11.27
C PHE A 62 13.87 8.39 11.97
N SER A 63 12.86 7.85 12.67
CA SER A 63 11.87 8.66 13.38
C SER A 63 12.46 9.46 14.55
N HIS A 64 13.58 9.00 15.12
CA HIS A 64 14.32 9.73 16.16
C HIS A 64 15.30 10.78 15.61
N LYS A 65 15.41 10.95 14.28
CA LYS A 65 16.21 12.03 13.68
C LYS A 65 15.36 13.30 13.55
N PHE A 66 15.91 14.40 14.04
CA PHE A 66 15.27 15.71 13.96
C PHE A 66 14.90 16.09 12.51
N GLY A 67 13.68 16.59 12.32
CA GLY A 67 13.19 17.11 11.03
C GLY A 67 12.83 16.05 9.99
N LYS A 68 12.82 14.76 10.35
CA LYS A 68 12.40 13.66 9.44
C LYS A 68 10.91 13.38 9.48
N ILE A 69 10.24 13.67 10.59
CA ILE A 69 8.80 13.46 10.77
C ILE A 69 8.12 14.81 10.92
N SER A 70 7.04 15.03 10.17
CA SER A 70 6.40 16.34 9.98
C SER A 70 5.86 16.96 11.27
N ASP A 71 5.37 16.13 12.19
CA ASP A 71 4.86 16.53 13.51
C ASP A 71 5.80 16.19 14.67
N PHE A 72 7.05 15.81 14.37
CA PHE A 72 8.06 15.39 15.34
C PHE A 72 7.69 14.17 16.18
N SER A 73 6.66 13.42 15.81
CA SER A 73 6.29 12.17 16.47
C SER A 73 7.20 10.99 16.10
N ASN A 74 7.05 9.89 16.82
CA ASN A 74 7.59 8.58 16.47
C ASN A 74 6.54 7.49 16.74
N ALA A 75 6.87 6.24 16.41
CA ALA A 75 5.99 5.08 16.61
C ALA A 75 6.41 4.21 17.81
N ASP A 76 7.06 4.78 18.83
CA ASP A 76 7.54 4.02 20.00
C ASP A 76 6.40 3.27 20.71
N VAL A 77 5.25 3.93 20.77
CA VAL A 77 3.98 3.38 21.26
C VAL A 77 3.00 3.12 20.11
N ALA A 78 3.05 3.93 19.04
CA ALA A 78 2.09 3.84 17.93
C ALA A 78 0.63 3.84 18.42
N VAL A 79 -0.12 2.77 18.13
CA VAL A 79 -1.45 2.52 18.70
C VAL A 79 -1.49 1.31 19.63
N ASP A 80 -0.32 0.86 20.08
CA ASP A 80 -0.14 -0.15 21.12
C ASP A 80 -0.80 -1.50 20.79
N GLN A 81 -0.86 -1.85 19.51
CA GLN A 81 -1.45 -3.13 19.08
C GLN A 81 -0.66 -4.34 19.62
N TYR A 82 0.63 -4.17 19.95
CA TYR A 82 1.43 -5.23 20.57
C TYR A 82 0.75 -5.79 21.85
N HIS A 83 0.15 -4.90 22.64
CA HIS A 83 -0.59 -5.26 23.86
C HIS A 83 -2.10 -5.38 23.66
N ARG A 84 -2.65 -4.73 22.63
CA ARG A 84 -4.11 -4.55 22.44
C ARG A 84 -4.71 -5.32 21.28
N TYR A 85 -3.95 -6.19 20.62
CA TYR A 85 -4.43 -6.93 19.45
C TYR A 85 -5.75 -7.69 19.71
N ASN A 86 -6.03 -8.16 20.93
CA ASN A 86 -7.31 -8.81 21.25
C ASN A 86 -8.51 -7.85 21.13
N GLU A 87 -8.36 -6.58 21.53
CA GLU A 87 -9.38 -5.54 21.34
C GLU A 87 -9.60 -5.31 19.84
N ASP A 88 -8.51 -5.10 19.10
CA ASP A 88 -8.56 -4.81 17.67
C ASP A 88 -9.21 -5.96 16.86
N ILE A 89 -8.92 -7.22 17.21
CA ILE A 89 -9.56 -8.40 16.60
C ILE A 89 -11.06 -8.42 16.89
N GLN A 90 -11.48 -8.01 18.09
CA GLN A 90 -12.91 -7.93 18.42
C GLN A 90 -13.61 -6.86 17.55
N LEU A 91 -12.95 -5.72 17.30
CA LEU A 91 -13.47 -4.69 16.39
C LEU A 91 -13.67 -5.22 14.96
N MET A 92 -12.71 -6.01 14.45
CA MET A 92 -12.83 -6.66 13.14
C MET A 92 -13.99 -7.66 13.10
N LYS A 93 -14.15 -8.45 14.18
CA LYS A 93 -15.24 -9.41 14.31
C LYS A 93 -16.61 -8.72 14.33
N ASP A 94 -16.73 -7.61 15.03
CA ASP A 94 -17.98 -6.86 15.19
C ASP A 94 -18.44 -6.17 13.90
N MET A 95 -17.50 -5.87 12.99
CA MET A 95 -17.78 -5.42 11.62
C MET A 95 -18.14 -6.56 10.66
N GLY A 96 -17.77 -7.80 10.98
CA GLY A 96 -17.99 -8.95 10.10
C GLY A 96 -16.93 -9.13 9.00
N LEU A 97 -15.68 -8.70 9.27
CA LEU A 97 -14.56 -8.92 8.35
C LEU A 97 -14.18 -10.39 8.26
N ASP A 98 -13.71 -10.79 7.08
CA ASP A 98 -13.27 -12.16 6.79
C ASP A 98 -11.78 -12.36 7.08
N ALA A 99 -10.98 -11.30 6.90
CA ALA A 99 -9.54 -11.38 6.93
C ALA A 99 -8.90 -10.14 7.55
N TYR A 100 -7.69 -10.32 8.06
CA TYR A 100 -6.84 -9.22 8.52
C TYR A 100 -5.48 -9.32 7.88
N ARG A 101 -5.07 -8.23 7.24
CA ARG A 101 -3.72 -8.08 6.72
C ARG A 101 -2.87 -7.33 7.75
N PHE A 102 -1.79 -7.97 8.20
CA PHE A 102 -0.81 -7.36 9.10
C PHE A 102 0.60 -7.74 8.67
N SER A 103 1.62 -7.05 9.19
CA SER A 103 3.02 -7.41 8.94
C SER A 103 3.70 -7.99 10.17
N ILE A 104 4.71 -8.84 9.93
CA ILE A 104 5.63 -9.30 10.96
C ILE A 104 6.83 -8.37 10.96
N ALA A 105 7.17 -7.79 12.11
CA ALA A 105 8.38 -7.01 12.29
C ALA A 105 9.60 -7.93 12.26
N TRP A 106 10.43 -7.81 11.21
CA TRP A 106 11.65 -8.60 11.08
C TRP A 106 12.54 -8.44 12.34
N SER A 107 12.69 -7.23 12.84
CA SER A 107 13.51 -6.96 14.03
C SER A 107 12.94 -7.52 15.35
N ARG A 108 11.67 -7.94 15.38
CA ARG A 108 11.10 -8.73 16.50
C ARG A 108 11.44 -10.20 16.41
N ILE A 109 11.58 -10.76 15.21
CA ILE A 109 11.95 -12.18 15.00
C ILE A 109 13.46 -12.36 15.08
N PHE A 110 14.22 -11.51 14.39
CA PHE A 110 15.67 -11.48 14.42
C PHE A 110 16.14 -10.07 14.82
N PRO A 111 16.44 -9.84 16.11
CA PRO A 111 16.86 -8.51 16.61
C PRO A 111 18.10 -7.95 15.89
N ASN A 112 19.02 -8.83 15.50
CA ASN A 112 20.22 -8.48 14.73
C ASN A 112 20.05 -8.72 13.21
N GLY A 113 18.80 -8.90 12.76
CA GLY A 113 18.38 -9.25 11.39
C GLY A 113 18.75 -10.65 10.90
N SER A 114 19.70 -11.30 11.54
CA SER A 114 20.08 -12.70 11.33
C SER A 114 20.59 -13.31 12.63
N GLY A 115 20.84 -14.62 12.65
CA GLY A 115 21.41 -15.31 13.81
C GLY A 115 20.35 -15.88 14.74
N GLU A 116 20.39 -15.50 16.02
CA GLU A 116 19.46 -16.03 17.02
C GLU A 116 18.05 -15.46 16.84
N ILE A 117 17.06 -16.35 16.89
CA ILE A 117 15.64 -15.98 16.86
C ILE A 117 15.26 -15.49 18.26
N ASN A 118 14.52 -14.39 18.31
CA ASN A 118 13.83 -13.98 19.52
C ASN A 118 12.50 -14.74 19.67
N GLN A 119 12.47 -15.67 20.63
CA GLN A 119 11.29 -16.52 20.84
C GLN A 119 10.06 -15.72 21.29
N ALA A 120 10.23 -14.63 22.05
CA ALA A 120 9.09 -13.81 22.48
C ALA A 120 8.39 -13.13 21.29
N GLY A 121 9.15 -12.68 20.27
CA GLY A 121 8.58 -12.19 19.02
C GLY A 121 7.80 -13.28 18.26
N VAL A 122 8.31 -14.52 18.25
CA VAL A 122 7.58 -15.67 17.68
C VAL A 122 6.29 -15.95 18.45
N ASP A 123 6.33 -15.90 19.77
CA ASP A 123 5.17 -16.15 20.63
C ASP A 123 4.10 -15.06 20.45
N HIS A 124 4.49 -13.80 20.32
CA HIS A 124 3.58 -12.69 20.01
C HIS A 124 2.77 -12.95 18.73
N TYR A 125 3.44 -13.25 17.61
CA TYR A 125 2.73 -13.49 16.35
C TYR A 125 1.92 -14.79 16.35
N ASN A 126 2.38 -15.84 17.06
CA ASN A 126 1.54 -17.02 17.27
C ASN A 126 0.23 -16.66 17.98
N ASN A 127 0.31 -15.89 19.08
CA ASN A 127 -0.86 -15.47 19.84
C ASN A 127 -1.81 -14.59 19.01
N LEU A 128 -1.28 -13.68 18.20
CA LEU A 128 -2.06 -12.86 17.27
C LEU A 128 -2.80 -13.74 16.24
N ILE A 129 -2.07 -14.64 15.58
CA ILE A 129 -2.61 -15.56 14.57
C ILE A 129 -3.70 -16.46 15.17
N ASP A 130 -3.44 -17.03 16.34
CA ASP A 130 -4.39 -17.91 17.03
C ASP A 130 -5.65 -17.15 17.45
N ALA A 131 -5.50 -15.91 17.94
CA ALA A 131 -6.63 -15.07 18.31
C ALA A 131 -7.49 -14.67 17.10
N LEU A 132 -6.87 -14.36 15.95
CA LEU A 132 -7.58 -14.08 14.69
C LEU A 132 -8.40 -15.29 14.25
N LEU A 133 -7.76 -16.46 14.18
CA LEU A 133 -8.40 -17.70 13.76
C LEU A 133 -9.52 -18.14 14.74
N ALA A 134 -9.34 -17.93 16.04
CA ALA A 134 -10.38 -18.19 17.04
C ALA A 134 -11.64 -17.33 16.83
N LYS A 135 -11.52 -16.19 16.13
CA LYS A 135 -12.65 -15.32 15.75
C LYS A 135 -13.12 -15.56 14.32
N GLY A 136 -12.49 -16.49 13.60
CA GLY A 136 -12.79 -16.82 12.21
C GLY A 136 -12.30 -15.77 11.22
N ILE A 137 -11.23 -15.04 11.56
CA ILE A 137 -10.60 -14.03 10.72
C ILE A 137 -9.31 -14.62 10.15
N GLU A 138 -9.18 -14.64 8.83
CA GLU A 138 -8.04 -15.25 8.14
C GLU A 138 -6.82 -14.30 8.13
N PRO A 139 -5.63 -14.75 8.54
CA PRO A 139 -4.42 -13.93 8.54
C PRO A 139 -3.78 -13.85 7.14
N TYR A 140 -3.65 -12.63 6.62
CA TYR A 140 -2.87 -12.29 5.43
C TYR A 140 -1.57 -11.59 5.88
N VAL A 141 -0.44 -12.29 5.81
CA VAL A 141 0.77 -11.85 6.51
C VAL A 141 1.77 -11.24 5.55
N THR A 142 2.14 -9.99 5.80
CA THR A 142 3.23 -9.29 5.12
C THR A 142 4.56 -9.54 5.85
N LEU A 143 5.56 -10.06 5.15
CA LEU A 143 6.86 -10.36 5.74
C LEU A 143 7.73 -9.12 5.90
N TYR A 144 7.73 -8.23 4.90
CA TYR A 144 8.50 -7.00 4.95
C TYR A 144 7.62 -5.79 4.64
N HIS A 145 7.42 -4.96 5.65
CA HIS A 145 6.73 -3.68 5.54
C HIS A 145 7.65 -2.56 6.01
N TRP A 146 8.76 -2.42 5.30
CA TRP A 146 9.76 -1.33 5.39
C TRP A 146 10.61 -1.30 6.67
N ASP A 147 10.38 -2.22 7.60
CA ASP A 147 10.95 -2.29 8.95
C ASP A 147 12.25 -3.11 9.04
N LEU A 148 13.18 -2.85 8.11
CA LEU A 148 14.49 -3.52 8.08
C LEU A 148 15.22 -3.40 9.44
N PRO A 149 15.76 -4.48 10.03
CA PRO A 149 16.57 -4.41 11.24
C PRO A 149 17.78 -3.49 11.02
N GLN A 150 17.97 -2.50 11.90
CA GLN A 150 19.06 -1.53 11.83
C GLN A 150 20.43 -2.21 11.80
N ALA A 151 20.56 -3.37 12.46
CA ALA A 151 21.79 -4.16 12.43
C ALA A 151 22.24 -4.58 11.02
N LEU A 152 21.31 -4.79 10.07
CA LEU A 152 21.65 -5.10 8.67
C LEU A 152 22.01 -3.83 7.89
N GLU A 153 21.34 -2.72 8.19
CA GLU A 153 21.68 -1.41 7.65
C GLU A 153 23.11 -1.01 8.08
N ASP A 154 23.44 -1.14 9.37
CA ASP A 154 24.78 -0.80 9.90
C ASP A 154 25.88 -1.73 9.37
N LYS A 155 25.55 -3.01 9.17
CA LYS A 155 26.53 -4.02 8.76
C LYS A 155 26.95 -3.89 7.30
N TYR A 156 26.00 -3.58 6.41
CA TYR A 156 26.27 -3.58 4.97
C TYR A 156 25.37 -2.65 4.14
N ASN A 157 24.69 -1.69 4.75
CA ASN A 157 23.70 -0.79 4.12
C ASN A 157 22.47 -1.52 3.58
N GLY A 158 22.02 -2.56 4.29
CA GLY A 158 20.70 -3.14 4.07
C GLY A 158 20.45 -3.58 2.63
N TRP A 159 19.42 -3.01 2.01
CA TRP A 159 18.99 -3.38 0.67
C TRP A 159 19.95 -3.00 -0.46
N LEU A 160 20.98 -2.20 -0.19
CA LEU A 160 22.03 -1.90 -1.16
C LEU A 160 23.02 -3.06 -1.36
N ASN A 161 23.02 -4.06 -0.47
CA ASN A 161 23.94 -5.18 -0.54
C ASN A 161 23.23 -6.50 -0.88
N PRO A 162 23.74 -7.29 -1.84
CA PRO A 162 23.12 -8.57 -2.23
C PRO A 162 23.09 -9.61 -1.10
N GLN A 163 23.86 -9.46 -0.01
CA GLN A 163 23.74 -10.31 1.19
C GLN A 163 22.31 -10.31 1.77
N ILE A 164 21.56 -9.23 1.59
CA ILE A 164 20.17 -9.12 2.04
C ILE A 164 19.26 -10.21 1.46
N ILE A 165 19.57 -10.73 0.26
CA ILE A 165 18.79 -11.79 -0.41
C ILE A 165 18.81 -13.08 0.43
N LYS A 166 19.97 -13.39 1.01
CA LYS A 166 20.13 -14.56 1.88
C LYS A 166 19.52 -14.33 3.25
N ASP A 167 19.71 -13.14 3.83
CA ASP A 167 19.23 -12.82 5.17
C ASP A 167 17.69 -12.75 5.17
N PHE A 168 17.08 -12.11 4.16
CA PHE A 168 15.64 -12.11 3.97
C PHE A 168 15.09 -13.52 3.69
N GLY A 169 15.79 -14.33 2.89
CA GLY A 169 15.40 -15.73 2.66
C GLY A 169 15.37 -16.56 3.94
N THR A 170 16.33 -16.34 4.84
CA THR A 170 16.40 -17.02 6.16
C THR A 170 15.27 -16.55 7.07
N TYR A 171 14.99 -15.24 7.09
CA TYR A 171 13.87 -14.67 7.83
C TYR A 171 12.52 -15.21 7.33
N ALA A 172 12.28 -15.16 6.02
CA ALA A 172 11.07 -15.68 5.40
C ALA A 172 10.89 -17.18 5.67
N GLU A 173 11.97 -17.98 5.56
CA GLU A 173 11.94 -19.41 5.90
C GLU A 173 11.52 -19.65 7.35
N THR A 174 12.03 -18.84 8.28
CA THR A 174 11.67 -18.93 9.70
C THR A 174 10.18 -18.64 9.90
N CYS A 175 9.64 -17.60 9.25
CA CYS A 175 8.21 -17.30 9.30
C CYS A 175 7.35 -18.43 8.72
N PHE A 176 7.75 -19.01 7.58
CA PHE A 176 7.04 -20.16 7.00
C PHE A 176 7.05 -21.36 7.93
N GLN A 177 8.19 -21.63 8.58
CA GLN A 177 8.33 -22.74 9.52
C GLN A 177 7.47 -22.55 10.77
N LYS A 178 7.45 -21.34 11.33
CA LYS A 178 6.81 -21.05 12.62
C LYS A 178 5.30 -20.83 12.52
N PHE A 179 4.82 -20.29 11.40
CA PHE A 179 3.43 -19.82 11.28
C PHE A 179 2.67 -20.42 10.10
N GLY A 180 3.35 -21.02 9.12
CA GLY A 180 2.72 -21.48 7.87
C GLY A 180 1.80 -22.71 8.03
N ASP A 181 1.80 -23.36 9.18
CA ASP A 181 0.77 -24.34 9.53
C ASP A 181 -0.63 -23.70 9.57
N ARG A 182 -0.72 -22.42 9.95
CA ARG A 182 -1.96 -21.62 10.05
C ARG A 182 -2.07 -20.53 8.99
N VAL A 183 -0.99 -19.82 8.68
CA VAL A 183 -0.97 -18.73 7.68
C VAL A 183 -0.93 -19.29 6.26
N LYS A 184 -1.91 -18.91 5.43
CA LYS A 184 -2.06 -19.38 4.04
C LYS A 184 -1.84 -18.32 2.98
N HIS A 185 -1.71 -17.06 3.37
CA HIS A 185 -1.52 -15.95 2.45
C HIS A 185 -0.32 -15.12 2.87
N TRP A 186 0.77 -15.24 2.12
CA TRP A 186 2.04 -14.57 2.38
C TRP A 186 2.28 -13.47 1.36
N ILE A 187 2.54 -12.26 1.87
CA ILE A 187 2.96 -11.10 1.07
C ILE A 187 4.41 -10.85 1.44
N THR A 188 5.33 -11.09 0.51
CA THR A 188 6.77 -10.95 0.80
C THR A 188 7.15 -9.50 1.05
N PHE A 189 6.72 -8.59 0.19
CA PHE A 189 7.04 -7.17 0.24
C PHE A 189 5.76 -6.34 0.13
N ASN A 190 5.69 -5.27 0.92
CA ASN A 190 4.76 -4.16 0.69
C ASN A 190 5.44 -3.05 -0.11
N GLU A 191 4.77 -2.59 -1.16
CA GLU A 191 5.09 -1.39 -1.94
C GLU A 191 6.57 -1.23 -2.27
N PRO A 192 7.13 -2.19 -3.04
CA PRO A 192 8.53 -2.17 -3.35
C PRO A 192 8.95 -0.90 -4.12
N HIS A 193 8.05 -0.30 -4.91
CA HIS A 193 8.34 0.97 -5.58
C HIS A 193 8.36 2.13 -4.59
N THR A 194 7.34 2.29 -3.73
CA THR A 194 7.30 3.39 -2.73
C THR A 194 8.57 3.40 -1.88
N PHE A 195 8.93 2.28 -1.26
CA PHE A 195 10.05 2.30 -0.32
C PHE A 195 11.41 2.51 -1.02
N VAL A 196 11.54 2.02 -2.26
CA VAL A 196 12.74 2.24 -3.10
C VAL A 196 12.89 3.73 -3.42
N ILE A 197 11.85 4.36 -3.94
CA ILE A 197 11.88 5.77 -4.35
C ILE A 197 11.99 6.68 -3.12
N GLN A 198 11.12 6.51 -2.13
CA GLN A 198 11.10 7.40 -0.98
C GLN A 198 12.30 7.21 -0.04
N GLY A 199 12.88 6.00 0.00
CA GLY A 199 14.03 5.67 0.85
C GLY A 199 15.40 5.98 0.23
N TYR A 200 15.54 5.89 -1.10
CA TYR A 200 16.83 5.92 -1.81
C TYR A 200 16.91 6.90 -2.99
N ASP A 201 15.79 7.50 -3.42
CA ASP A 201 15.78 8.61 -4.39
C ASP A 201 15.44 9.94 -3.71
N VAL A 202 14.25 10.06 -3.12
CA VAL A 202 13.78 11.30 -2.51
C VAL A 202 14.36 11.48 -1.09
N GLY A 203 14.58 10.38 -0.38
CA GLY A 203 15.15 10.38 0.97
C GLY A 203 14.21 10.91 2.07
N LEU A 204 12.89 10.86 1.84
CA LEU A 204 11.85 11.25 2.81
C LEU A 204 11.41 10.11 3.73
N GLN A 205 11.70 8.86 3.36
CA GLN A 205 11.45 7.68 4.19
C GLN A 205 12.77 7.01 4.60
N ALA A 206 12.74 6.16 5.62
CA ALA A 206 13.93 5.44 6.08
C ALA A 206 14.56 4.58 4.95
N PRO A 207 15.90 4.52 4.80
CA PRO A 207 16.93 5.12 5.66
C PRO A 207 17.24 6.61 5.37
N GLY A 208 16.57 7.23 4.40
CA GLY A 208 16.68 8.67 4.09
C GLY A 208 17.87 9.03 3.23
N ARG A 209 18.14 8.22 2.20
CA ARG A 209 19.29 8.38 1.30
C ARG A 209 18.84 9.04 0.00
N CYS A 210 19.67 9.95 -0.48
CA CYS A 210 19.52 10.56 -1.80
C CYS A 210 20.78 11.31 -2.25
N SER A 211 20.81 11.75 -3.50
CA SER A 211 21.83 12.66 -3.99
C SER A 211 21.74 14.03 -3.29
N ILE A 212 22.81 14.44 -2.58
CA ILE A 212 22.87 15.69 -1.79
C ILE A 212 22.53 16.93 -2.64
N VAL A 213 22.91 16.93 -3.91
CA VAL A 213 22.68 18.05 -4.85
C VAL A 213 21.17 18.27 -5.10
N LEU A 214 20.36 17.22 -4.98
CA LEU A 214 18.91 17.27 -5.22
C LEU A 214 18.12 17.57 -3.94
N HIS A 215 18.54 17.04 -2.80
CA HIS A 215 17.86 17.30 -1.52
C HIS A 215 18.86 17.53 -0.38
N ILE A 216 18.92 18.79 0.09
CA ILE A 216 19.83 19.27 1.15
C ILE A 216 19.65 18.50 2.48
N LEU A 217 18.53 17.78 2.64
CA LEU A 217 18.18 17.02 3.84
C LEU A 217 18.76 15.59 3.88
N CYS A 218 19.42 15.12 2.83
CA CYS A 218 20.09 13.82 2.82
C CYS A 218 21.56 13.93 3.21
N SER A 219 22.03 12.97 4.00
CA SER A 219 23.43 12.91 4.45
C SER A 219 24.33 12.07 3.54
N ALA A 220 23.75 11.18 2.73
CA ALA A 220 24.45 10.29 1.80
C ALA A 220 23.44 9.71 0.79
N GLY A 221 23.94 9.15 -0.30
CA GLY A 221 23.11 8.44 -1.29
C GLY A 221 23.47 8.78 -2.72
N ASN A 222 22.84 8.07 -3.65
CA ASN A 222 22.88 8.39 -5.08
C ASN A 222 21.54 8.01 -5.72
N SER A 223 20.69 9.01 -5.93
CA SER A 223 19.35 8.87 -6.50
C SER A 223 19.35 8.29 -7.92
N ALA A 224 20.49 8.35 -8.63
CA ALA A 224 20.61 7.82 -9.98
C ALA A 224 20.88 6.30 -10.02
N THR A 225 21.32 5.68 -8.92
CA THR A 225 21.79 4.28 -8.92
C THR A 225 21.22 3.43 -7.78
N GLU A 226 21.13 3.98 -6.57
CA GLU A 226 20.67 3.24 -5.39
C GLU A 226 19.26 2.66 -5.55
N PRO A 227 18.27 3.39 -6.11
CA PRO A 227 16.94 2.83 -6.32
C PRO A 227 16.94 1.55 -7.16
N TYR A 228 17.77 1.49 -8.20
CA TYR A 228 17.88 0.32 -9.09
C TYR A 228 18.57 -0.87 -8.43
N ILE A 229 19.57 -0.63 -7.58
CA ILE A 229 20.25 -1.68 -6.81
C ILE A 229 19.27 -2.28 -5.78
N VAL A 230 18.57 -1.43 -5.04
CA VAL A 230 17.59 -1.84 -4.04
C VAL A 230 16.46 -2.63 -4.70
N ALA A 231 15.85 -2.11 -5.77
CA ALA A 231 14.79 -2.81 -6.50
C ALA A 231 15.23 -4.18 -7.02
N HIS A 232 16.47 -4.30 -7.50
CA HIS A 232 17.03 -5.57 -7.95
C HIS A 232 17.17 -6.59 -6.81
N ASN A 233 17.74 -6.18 -5.68
CA ASN A 233 17.89 -7.06 -4.52
C ASN A 233 16.54 -7.49 -3.95
N VAL A 234 15.52 -6.61 -3.98
CA VAL A 234 14.15 -6.92 -3.57
C VAL A 234 13.52 -8.01 -4.44
N LEU A 235 13.63 -7.87 -5.76
CA LEU A 235 13.10 -8.85 -6.70
C LEU A 235 13.74 -10.23 -6.51
N LEU A 236 15.07 -10.27 -6.35
CA LEU A 236 15.78 -11.53 -6.07
C LEU A 236 15.44 -12.09 -4.68
N SER A 237 15.24 -11.24 -3.67
CA SER A 237 14.81 -11.64 -2.33
C SER A 237 13.42 -12.27 -2.33
N HIS A 238 12.47 -11.65 -3.04
CA HIS A 238 11.14 -12.23 -3.26
C HIS A 238 11.23 -13.60 -3.92
N ALA A 239 11.94 -13.67 -5.04
CA ALA A 239 12.01 -14.88 -5.84
C ALA A 239 12.71 -16.03 -5.08
N ASN A 240 13.73 -15.71 -4.28
CA ASN A 240 14.37 -16.64 -3.35
C ASN A 240 13.39 -17.15 -2.28
N ALA A 241 12.67 -16.26 -1.59
CA ALA A 241 11.67 -16.64 -0.59
C ALA A 241 10.53 -17.49 -1.18
N ALA A 242 10.01 -17.11 -2.35
CA ALA A 242 9.00 -17.87 -3.08
C ALA A 242 9.51 -19.28 -3.48
N GLN A 243 10.77 -19.39 -3.91
CA GLN A 243 11.38 -20.69 -4.21
C GLN A 243 11.52 -21.56 -2.96
N ILE A 244 11.94 -20.99 -1.82
CA ILE A 244 12.01 -21.69 -0.53
C ILE A 244 10.63 -22.21 -0.16
N TYR A 245 9.61 -21.35 -0.19
CA TYR A 245 8.23 -21.72 0.13
C TYR A 245 7.73 -22.86 -0.77
N ARG A 246 7.85 -22.69 -2.09
CA ARG A 246 7.42 -23.68 -3.08
C ARG A 246 8.08 -25.05 -2.90
N ARG A 247 9.38 -25.09 -2.60
CA ARG A 247 10.14 -26.34 -2.48
C ARG A 247 9.91 -27.07 -1.15
N LYS A 248 9.82 -26.33 -0.03
CA LYS A 248 9.86 -26.92 1.31
C LYS A 248 8.49 -26.95 2.02
N TYR A 249 7.62 -25.99 1.72
CA TYR A 249 6.46 -25.68 2.56
C TYR A 249 5.13 -25.81 1.81
N LYS A 250 5.03 -25.35 0.55
CA LYS A 250 3.77 -25.24 -0.20
C LYS A 250 2.97 -26.54 -0.29
N SER A 251 3.62 -27.68 -0.52
CA SER A 251 2.93 -28.99 -0.60
C SER A 251 2.35 -29.48 0.73
N LYS A 252 2.84 -28.96 1.87
CA LYS A 252 2.40 -29.33 3.22
C LYS A 252 1.42 -28.30 3.79
N GLN A 253 1.68 -27.03 3.51
CA GLN A 253 0.98 -25.90 4.11
C GLN A 253 -0.17 -25.38 3.24
N HIS A 254 -0.14 -25.66 1.92
CA HIS A 254 -1.18 -25.29 0.95
C HIS A 254 -1.48 -23.78 0.84
N GLY A 255 -0.58 -22.91 1.32
CA GLY A 255 -0.72 -21.47 1.15
C GLY A 255 -0.17 -20.94 -0.18
N SER A 256 -0.19 -19.61 -0.31
CA SER A 256 0.16 -18.82 -1.49
C SER A 256 1.14 -17.70 -1.14
N VAL A 257 1.97 -17.30 -2.10
CA VAL A 257 2.97 -16.22 -1.95
C VAL A 257 2.78 -15.15 -3.03
N GLY A 258 2.78 -13.88 -2.63
CA GLY A 258 2.68 -12.73 -3.53
C GLY A 258 3.49 -11.51 -3.05
N ILE A 259 3.25 -10.38 -3.71
CA ILE A 259 3.73 -9.04 -3.37
C ILE A 259 2.54 -8.08 -3.42
N SER A 260 2.53 -7.07 -2.55
CA SER A 260 1.63 -5.92 -2.65
C SER A 260 2.35 -4.76 -3.34
N PHE A 261 1.88 -4.34 -4.51
CA PHE A 261 2.46 -3.24 -5.27
C PHE A 261 1.69 -1.94 -5.03
N ASP A 262 2.38 -0.84 -4.74
CA ASP A 262 1.80 0.50 -4.83
C ASP A 262 1.57 0.85 -6.30
N VAL A 263 0.33 1.19 -6.64
CA VAL A 263 0.00 1.54 -8.02
C VAL A 263 -0.96 2.72 -8.05
N GLN A 264 -0.48 3.81 -8.64
CA GLN A 264 -1.33 4.86 -9.16
C GLN A 264 -1.80 4.44 -10.55
N TRP A 265 -3.04 4.78 -10.89
CA TRP A 265 -3.44 4.76 -12.29
C TRP A 265 -2.97 6.06 -12.96
N TYR A 266 -2.60 5.99 -14.23
CA TYR A 266 -2.21 7.17 -15.01
C TYR A 266 -3.12 7.36 -16.21
N GLU A 267 -3.63 8.58 -16.37
CA GLU A 267 -4.35 9.02 -17.56
C GLU A 267 -3.45 9.97 -18.38
N PRO A 268 -3.50 9.95 -19.72
CA PRO A 268 -2.74 10.90 -20.50
C PRO A 268 -3.27 12.32 -20.32
N ALA A 269 -2.39 13.29 -20.10
CA ALA A 269 -2.79 14.68 -19.92
C ALA A 269 -3.45 15.25 -21.19
N THR A 270 -3.01 14.82 -22.36
CA THR A 270 -3.61 15.14 -23.67
C THR A 270 -3.71 13.89 -24.54
N ASN A 271 -4.50 13.94 -25.61
CA ASN A 271 -4.60 12.83 -26.58
C ASN A 271 -3.43 12.79 -27.58
N SER A 272 -2.32 13.47 -27.29
CA SER A 272 -1.11 13.39 -28.13
C SER A 272 -0.43 12.03 -27.97
N THR A 273 0.24 11.56 -29.02
CA THR A 273 0.99 10.30 -28.96
C THR A 273 2.07 10.35 -27.88
N GLU A 274 2.72 11.49 -27.71
CA GLU A 274 3.79 11.72 -26.74
C GLU A 274 3.31 11.56 -25.29
N ASP A 275 2.14 12.09 -24.95
CA ASP A 275 1.57 11.95 -23.61
C ASP A 275 1.02 10.55 -23.35
N ILE A 276 0.45 9.90 -24.37
CA ILE A 276 0.01 8.49 -24.27
C ILE A 276 1.23 7.58 -24.01
N GLU A 277 2.32 7.77 -24.76
CA GLU A 277 3.56 7.03 -24.53
C GLU A 277 4.18 7.36 -23.16
N ALA A 278 4.14 8.62 -22.73
CA ALA A 278 4.62 9.01 -21.41
C ALA A 278 3.80 8.37 -20.28
N THR A 279 2.49 8.22 -20.49
CA THR A 279 1.59 7.52 -19.55
C THR A 279 1.99 6.05 -19.40
N GLN A 280 2.27 5.36 -20.52
CA GLN A 280 2.77 3.99 -20.46
C GLN A 280 4.12 3.91 -19.74
N ARG A 281 5.02 4.88 -19.95
CA ARG A 281 6.31 4.92 -19.22
C ARG A 281 6.13 5.17 -17.73
N ALA A 282 5.22 6.05 -17.32
CA ALA A 282 4.90 6.24 -15.90
C ALA A 282 4.42 4.92 -15.27
N GLN A 283 3.54 4.18 -15.97
CA GLN A 283 3.07 2.89 -15.50
C GLN A 283 4.17 1.81 -15.47
N ASP A 284 5.08 1.83 -16.44
CA ASP A 284 6.23 0.92 -16.51
C ASP A 284 7.23 1.20 -15.38
N PHE A 285 7.51 2.47 -15.07
CA PHE A 285 8.46 2.87 -14.01
C PHE A 285 7.89 2.73 -12.60
N GLN A 286 6.57 2.51 -12.43
CA GLN A 286 5.98 2.15 -11.15
C GLN A 286 5.70 0.64 -11.05
N LEU A 287 4.59 0.18 -11.65
CA LEU A 287 4.15 -1.21 -11.56
C LEU A 287 5.06 -2.12 -12.39
N GLY A 288 5.36 -1.72 -13.63
CA GLY A 288 6.15 -2.52 -14.57
C GLY A 288 7.53 -2.90 -14.03
N TRP A 289 8.17 -1.99 -13.31
CA TRP A 289 9.51 -2.15 -12.74
C TRP A 289 9.61 -3.41 -11.89
N PHE A 290 8.56 -3.72 -11.12
CA PHE A 290 8.56 -4.89 -10.26
C PHE A 290 7.78 -6.07 -10.84
N ILE A 291 6.62 -5.85 -11.48
CA ILE A 291 5.79 -6.97 -11.95
C ILE A 291 6.34 -7.64 -13.22
N GLU A 292 6.95 -6.90 -14.15
CA GLU A 292 7.44 -7.48 -15.41
C GLU A 292 8.61 -8.46 -15.20
N PRO A 293 9.58 -8.21 -14.30
CA PRO A 293 10.58 -9.22 -13.95
C PRO A 293 9.97 -10.53 -13.46
N LEU A 294 8.85 -10.47 -12.71
CA LEU A 294 8.22 -11.64 -12.09
C LEU A 294 7.37 -12.45 -13.07
N ILE A 295 6.87 -11.82 -14.13
CA ILE A 295 6.04 -12.46 -15.16
C ILE A 295 6.86 -12.79 -16.42
N PHE A 296 7.60 -11.82 -16.93
CA PHE A 296 8.34 -11.90 -18.19
C PHE A 296 9.85 -12.12 -18.02
N GLY A 297 10.38 -12.01 -16.80
CA GLY A 297 11.79 -12.28 -16.50
C GLY A 297 12.75 -11.18 -16.91
N ASN A 298 12.26 -9.98 -17.21
CA ASN A 298 13.08 -8.81 -17.46
C ASN A 298 12.33 -7.55 -17.04
N TYR A 299 13.05 -6.45 -16.82
CA TYR A 299 12.44 -5.14 -16.64
C TYR A 299 11.77 -4.65 -17.94
N PRO A 300 10.84 -3.68 -17.85
CA PRO A 300 10.24 -3.06 -19.02
C PRO A 300 11.30 -2.54 -20.00
N SER A 301 11.03 -2.67 -21.30
CA SER A 301 11.92 -2.19 -22.36
C SER A 301 12.13 -0.68 -22.28
N SER A 302 11.10 0.08 -21.89
CA SER A 302 11.16 1.51 -21.64
C SER A 302 12.19 1.86 -20.57
N MET A 303 12.26 1.09 -19.47
CA MET A 303 13.27 1.25 -18.43
C MET A 303 14.66 0.89 -18.93
N ARG A 304 14.81 -0.26 -19.58
CA ARG A 304 16.11 -0.71 -20.14
C ARG A 304 16.71 0.34 -21.08
N ASN A 305 15.89 0.92 -21.95
CA ASN A 305 16.32 1.92 -22.92
C ASN A 305 16.73 3.26 -22.28
N ARG A 306 16.07 3.67 -21.19
CA ARG A 306 16.26 4.99 -20.56
C ARG A 306 17.30 4.99 -19.45
N VAL A 307 17.29 3.95 -18.62
CA VAL A 307 18.19 3.83 -17.46
C VAL A 307 19.56 3.26 -17.89
N GLY A 308 19.57 2.38 -18.89
CA GLY A 308 20.80 1.79 -19.44
C GLY A 308 21.57 0.97 -18.40
N SER A 309 22.87 1.22 -18.29
CA SER A 309 23.80 0.45 -17.44
C SER A 309 23.56 0.60 -15.93
N ARG A 310 22.80 1.62 -15.51
CA ARG A 310 22.43 1.80 -14.09
C ARG A 310 21.39 0.79 -13.63
N LEU A 311 20.63 0.19 -14.55
CA LEU A 311 19.65 -0.85 -14.26
C LEU A 311 20.33 -2.24 -14.31
N PRO A 312 20.45 -2.96 -13.19
CA PRO A 312 21.18 -4.23 -13.17
C PRO A 312 20.57 -5.28 -14.12
N GLU A 313 21.40 -6.19 -14.64
CA GLU A 313 20.95 -7.28 -15.49
C GLU A 313 20.65 -8.54 -14.68
N PHE A 314 19.64 -9.30 -15.09
CA PHE A 314 19.36 -10.61 -14.51
C PHE A 314 20.17 -11.68 -15.21
N SER A 315 20.87 -12.52 -14.45
CA SER A 315 21.48 -13.73 -14.98
C SER A 315 20.40 -14.72 -15.43
N LYS A 316 20.77 -15.73 -16.22
CA LYS A 316 19.83 -16.80 -16.64
C LYS A 316 19.19 -17.52 -15.44
N SER A 317 19.95 -17.71 -14.36
CA SER A 317 19.45 -18.28 -13.10
C SER A 317 18.43 -17.37 -12.43
N ASP A 318 18.68 -16.06 -12.42
CA ASP A 318 17.75 -15.09 -11.83
C ASP A 318 16.43 -15.08 -12.60
N VAL A 319 16.49 -15.07 -13.94
CA VAL A 319 15.29 -15.12 -14.79
C VAL A 319 14.44 -16.36 -14.50
N SER A 320 15.08 -17.53 -14.32
CA SER A 320 14.39 -18.77 -13.96
C SER A 320 13.81 -18.76 -12.54
N LEU A 321 14.41 -17.99 -11.64
CA LEU A 321 13.93 -17.83 -10.26
C LEU A 321 12.72 -16.88 -10.20
N LEU A 322 12.79 -15.77 -10.93
CA LEU A 322 11.77 -14.71 -10.95
C LEU A 322 10.48 -15.14 -11.63
N LYS A 323 10.56 -15.77 -12.80
CA LYS A 323 9.36 -16.15 -13.57
C LYS A 323 8.46 -17.10 -12.76
N GLY A 324 7.21 -16.70 -12.55
CA GLY A 324 6.23 -17.51 -11.83
C GLY A 324 6.52 -17.64 -10.33
N SER A 325 7.15 -16.61 -9.74
CA SER A 325 7.33 -16.50 -8.29
C SER A 325 6.12 -15.92 -7.55
N LEU A 326 5.11 -15.45 -8.28
CA LEU A 326 3.83 -14.95 -7.75
C LEU A 326 2.71 -16.00 -7.90
N ASP A 327 2.03 -16.31 -6.81
CA ASP A 327 0.74 -17.01 -6.81
C ASP A 327 -0.45 -16.05 -6.92
N PHE A 328 -0.27 -14.80 -6.47
CA PHE A 328 -1.22 -13.70 -6.59
C PHE A 328 -0.48 -12.35 -6.67
N VAL A 329 -1.20 -11.33 -7.13
CA VAL A 329 -0.76 -9.94 -7.22
C VAL A 329 -1.59 -9.12 -6.21
N GLY A 330 -0.94 -8.59 -5.18
CA GLY A 330 -1.53 -7.59 -4.29
C GLY A 330 -1.41 -6.20 -4.90
N ILE A 331 -2.46 -5.40 -4.82
CA ILE A 331 -2.49 -4.02 -5.33
C ILE A 331 -2.91 -3.08 -4.21
N ASN A 332 -2.05 -2.12 -3.91
CA ASN A 332 -2.33 -0.98 -3.07
C ASN A 332 -2.68 0.19 -4.00
N TYR A 333 -3.98 0.49 -4.10
CA TYR A 333 -4.49 1.53 -4.99
C TYR A 333 -5.18 2.62 -4.18
N TYR A 334 -4.87 3.88 -4.48
CA TYR A 334 -5.47 5.03 -3.79
C TYR A 334 -5.98 6.12 -4.72
N THR A 335 -5.28 6.38 -5.83
CA THR A 335 -5.45 7.61 -6.62
C THR A 335 -5.08 7.38 -8.09
N THR A 336 -5.45 8.35 -8.93
CA THR A 336 -5.07 8.46 -10.34
C THR A 336 -4.46 9.82 -10.61
N TYR A 337 -3.40 9.91 -11.40
CA TYR A 337 -2.82 11.18 -11.88
C TYR A 337 -2.86 11.29 -13.40
N TYR A 338 -2.73 12.52 -13.91
CA TYR A 338 -2.39 12.75 -15.31
C TYR A 338 -0.90 12.58 -15.53
N ALA A 339 -0.50 11.86 -16.59
CA ALA A 339 0.88 11.74 -17.03
C ALA A 339 1.08 12.46 -18.37
N LYS A 340 2.23 13.12 -18.51
CA LYS A 340 2.63 13.81 -19.75
C LYS A 340 4.12 13.69 -20.00
N ILE A 341 4.55 13.92 -21.24
CA ILE A 341 5.97 13.92 -21.58
C ILE A 341 6.73 14.98 -20.76
N ASN A 342 7.86 14.59 -20.19
CA ASN A 342 8.80 15.55 -19.63
C ASN A 342 9.76 16.01 -20.74
N SER A 343 9.65 17.26 -21.17
CA SER A 343 10.53 17.86 -22.18
C SER A 343 11.81 18.50 -21.60
N SER A 344 11.97 18.50 -20.28
CA SER A 344 13.12 19.13 -19.62
C SER A 344 14.36 18.22 -19.64
N ASN A 345 15.17 18.36 -20.70
CA ASN A 345 16.49 17.73 -20.84
C ASN A 345 17.63 18.57 -20.21
N PHE A 346 17.35 19.40 -19.20
CA PHE A 346 18.18 20.60 -19.03
C PHE A 346 19.53 20.40 -18.31
N ILE A 347 19.75 19.35 -17.51
CA ILE A 347 21.05 19.15 -16.83
C ILE A 347 21.36 17.65 -16.72
N GLY A 348 22.38 17.20 -17.45
CA GLY A 348 22.84 15.80 -17.45
C GLY A 348 23.38 15.31 -16.10
N ASP A 349 23.65 14.00 -16.01
CA ASP A 349 24.26 13.15 -14.96
C ASP A 349 24.27 13.58 -13.47
N LEU A 350 24.53 14.85 -13.16
CA LEU A 350 24.56 15.42 -11.80
C LEU A 350 23.16 15.59 -11.18
N LEU A 351 22.11 15.75 -11.98
CA LEU A 351 20.71 15.84 -11.53
C LEU A 351 19.86 14.62 -11.98
N ASN A 352 20.49 13.54 -12.44
CA ASN A 352 19.75 12.32 -12.77
C ASN A 352 19.19 11.70 -11.49
N ASP A 353 17.90 11.44 -11.49
CA ASP A 353 17.20 10.67 -10.49
C ASP A 353 16.27 9.65 -11.16
N SER A 354 15.81 8.65 -10.40
CA SER A 354 15.05 7.55 -10.94
C SER A 354 13.62 7.95 -11.35
N ILE A 355 13.11 9.07 -10.83
CA ILE A 355 11.82 9.66 -11.21
C ILE A 355 11.92 10.29 -12.62
N ALA A 356 12.98 11.06 -12.86
CA ALA A 356 13.26 11.74 -14.12
C ALA A 356 13.55 10.76 -15.27
N ASP A 357 14.13 9.61 -14.95
CA ASP A 357 14.45 8.56 -15.94
C ASP A 357 13.23 8.04 -16.70
N SER A 358 12.03 8.12 -16.12
CA SER A 358 10.78 7.78 -16.81
C SER A 358 10.53 8.66 -18.05
N GLY A 359 11.08 9.88 -18.06
CA GLY A 359 10.75 10.91 -19.04
C GLY A 359 9.26 11.26 -19.06
N ALA A 360 8.58 11.07 -17.93
CA ALA A 360 7.18 11.39 -17.71
C ALA A 360 7.05 12.25 -16.45
N ILE A 361 6.12 13.20 -16.48
CA ILE A 361 5.70 13.94 -15.29
C ILE A 361 4.27 13.52 -14.97
N ALA A 362 4.05 13.05 -13.75
CA ALA A 362 2.72 12.71 -13.24
C ALA A 362 2.24 13.81 -12.28
N LEU A 363 1.06 14.36 -12.54
CA LEU A 363 0.46 15.42 -11.73
C LEU A 363 -1.04 15.18 -11.54
N PRO A 364 -1.62 15.53 -10.39
CA PRO A 364 -3.05 15.45 -10.18
C PRO A 364 -3.84 16.56 -10.87
N LEU A 365 -3.19 17.45 -11.62
CA LEU A 365 -3.84 18.60 -12.26
C LEU A 365 -3.64 18.59 -13.78
N ARG A 366 -4.70 18.95 -14.50
CA ARG A 366 -4.67 19.28 -15.92
C ARG A 366 -5.21 20.69 -16.13
N ASN A 367 -4.40 21.58 -16.70
CA ASN A 367 -4.74 22.99 -16.91
C ASN A 367 -5.20 23.70 -15.61
N GLY A 368 -4.57 23.38 -14.48
CA GLY A 368 -4.92 23.92 -13.17
C GLY A 368 -6.15 23.29 -12.50
N ILE A 369 -6.83 22.35 -13.16
CA ILE A 369 -8.01 21.67 -12.63
C ILE A 369 -7.58 20.32 -12.05
N PRO A 370 -7.89 20.02 -10.77
CA PRO A 370 -7.58 18.73 -10.17
C PRO A 370 -8.42 17.61 -10.80
N ILE A 371 -7.84 16.41 -10.89
CA ILE A 371 -8.47 15.21 -11.46
C ILE A 371 -9.68 14.71 -10.66
N GLY A 372 -9.74 15.05 -9.37
CA GLY A 372 -10.83 14.69 -8.45
C GLY A 372 -10.80 15.55 -7.19
N ASP A 373 -11.74 15.29 -6.27
CA ASP A 373 -11.66 15.84 -4.91
C ASP A 373 -10.41 15.30 -4.19
N ARG A 374 -9.90 16.00 -3.18
CA ARG A 374 -8.71 15.58 -2.42
C ARG A 374 -9.10 15.14 -1.01
N ALA A 375 -8.43 14.10 -0.52
CA ALA A 375 -8.43 13.77 0.91
C ALA A 375 -7.49 14.72 1.68
N ASN A 376 -7.15 14.38 2.92
CA ASN A 376 -6.21 15.15 3.71
C ASN A 376 -4.80 15.13 3.10
N SER A 377 -4.30 13.94 2.77
CA SER A 377 -3.00 13.75 2.15
C SER A 377 -2.89 14.51 0.83
N ILE A 378 -1.82 15.29 0.68
CA ILE A 378 -1.60 16.16 -0.49
C ILE A 378 -1.56 15.40 -1.82
N TRP A 379 -1.26 14.10 -1.78
CA TRP A 379 -1.10 13.23 -2.93
C TRP A 379 -2.38 12.42 -3.26
N LEU A 380 -3.37 12.39 -2.36
CA LEU A 380 -4.50 11.48 -2.48
C LEU A 380 -5.72 12.19 -3.09
N TYR A 381 -5.90 12.01 -4.39
CA TYR A 381 -7.05 12.48 -5.15
C TYR A 381 -8.04 11.34 -5.38
N ILE A 382 -9.33 11.62 -5.19
CA ILE A 382 -10.40 10.63 -5.20
C ILE A 382 -10.84 10.42 -6.64
N VAL A 383 -10.35 9.32 -7.25
CA VAL A 383 -10.61 8.96 -8.65
C VAL A 383 -11.05 7.49 -8.75
N PRO A 384 -12.31 7.18 -8.44
CA PRO A 384 -12.76 5.79 -8.29
C PRO A 384 -12.69 4.96 -9.57
N HIS A 385 -12.87 5.56 -10.75
CA HIS A 385 -12.81 4.82 -12.01
C HIS A 385 -11.40 4.31 -12.34
N GLY A 386 -10.35 4.90 -11.76
CA GLY A 386 -8.97 4.47 -11.99
C GLY A 386 -8.68 3.05 -11.49
N ILE A 387 -9.35 2.57 -10.43
CA ILE A 387 -9.17 1.18 -9.97
C ILE A 387 -9.67 0.19 -11.03
N ARG A 388 -10.80 0.49 -11.70
CA ARG A 388 -11.35 -0.34 -12.79
C ARG A 388 -10.43 -0.35 -13.99
N SER A 389 -9.88 0.81 -14.36
CA SER A 389 -8.90 0.93 -15.45
C SER A 389 -7.64 0.13 -15.15
N LEU A 390 -7.12 0.22 -13.93
CA LEU A 390 -5.95 -0.53 -13.50
C LEU A 390 -6.18 -2.05 -13.52
N MET A 391 -7.34 -2.53 -13.02
CA MET A 391 -7.67 -3.96 -13.08
C MET A 391 -7.72 -4.47 -14.52
N ASN A 392 -8.30 -3.69 -15.43
CA ASN A 392 -8.31 -4.01 -16.86
C ASN A 392 -6.91 -4.02 -17.46
N TYR A 393 -6.07 -3.05 -17.12
CA TYR A 393 -4.67 -3.01 -17.56
C TYR A 393 -3.90 -4.25 -17.10
N ILE A 394 -4.02 -4.64 -15.82
CA ILE A 394 -3.39 -5.84 -15.28
C ILE A 394 -3.91 -7.09 -15.99
N LYS A 395 -5.23 -7.19 -16.20
CA LYS A 395 -5.85 -8.29 -16.94
C LYS A 395 -5.26 -8.43 -18.33
N GLN A 396 -5.20 -7.34 -19.09
CA GLN A 396 -4.81 -7.35 -20.50
C GLN A 396 -3.30 -7.52 -20.68
N LYS A 397 -2.48 -6.79 -19.92
CA LYS A 397 -1.01 -6.81 -20.08
C LYS A 397 -0.37 -8.03 -19.44
N TYR A 398 -0.87 -8.49 -18.29
CA TYR A 398 -0.21 -9.49 -17.45
C TYR A 398 -0.93 -10.84 -17.38
N GLY A 399 -1.95 -11.07 -18.23
CA GLY A 399 -2.59 -12.38 -18.39
C GLY A 399 -3.62 -12.72 -17.30
N ASN A 400 -4.31 -11.71 -16.76
CA ASN A 400 -5.39 -11.86 -15.76
C ASN A 400 -5.00 -12.69 -14.52
N PRO A 401 -3.88 -12.37 -13.84
CA PRO A 401 -3.48 -13.07 -12.63
C PRO A 401 -4.55 -12.91 -11.53
N LEU A 402 -4.49 -13.75 -10.51
CA LEU A 402 -5.26 -13.54 -9.28
C LEU A 402 -4.82 -12.22 -8.63
N VAL A 403 -5.76 -11.29 -8.47
CA VAL A 403 -5.53 -9.99 -7.82
C VAL A 403 -6.25 -9.90 -6.48
N LEU A 404 -5.59 -9.29 -5.50
CA LEU A 404 -6.16 -8.84 -4.24
C LEU A 404 -5.92 -7.33 -4.12
N ILE A 405 -6.95 -6.54 -3.80
CA ILE A 405 -6.73 -5.15 -3.40
C ILE A 405 -6.26 -5.18 -1.94
N THR A 406 -4.96 -5.05 -1.73
CA THR A 406 -4.33 -5.23 -0.41
C THR A 406 -4.29 -3.96 0.43
N GLU A 407 -4.49 -2.80 -0.20
CA GLU A 407 -4.78 -1.51 0.45
C GLU A 407 -5.64 -0.64 -0.47
N ASN A 408 -6.65 0.01 0.11
CA ASN A 408 -7.40 1.11 -0.50
C ASN A 408 -8.11 1.90 0.61
N GLY A 409 -8.08 3.23 0.55
CA GLY A 409 -8.73 4.08 1.55
C GLY A 409 -8.40 5.56 1.38
N MET A 410 -8.79 6.36 2.36
CA MET A 410 -8.46 7.79 2.39
C MET A 410 -8.31 8.28 3.83
N ASP A 411 -7.67 9.43 3.99
CA ASP A 411 -7.37 10.02 5.28
C ASP A 411 -8.11 11.32 5.58
N ASP A 412 -8.36 11.51 6.87
CA ASP A 412 -8.83 12.77 7.45
C ASP A 412 -7.65 13.49 8.15
N PRO A 413 -7.70 14.82 8.31
CA PRO A 413 -6.72 15.52 9.13
C PRO A 413 -6.87 15.15 10.61
N ASN A 414 -5.75 15.10 11.33
CA ASN A 414 -5.78 15.11 12.79
C ASN A 414 -5.91 16.55 13.32
N ASP A 415 -7.12 17.12 13.21
CA ASP A 415 -7.42 18.45 13.72
C ASP A 415 -7.96 18.39 15.16
N GLN A 416 -7.13 18.84 16.11
CA GLN A 416 -7.45 18.88 17.54
C GLN A 416 -8.57 19.88 17.89
N LEU A 417 -8.95 20.76 16.96
CA LEU A 417 -10.05 21.71 17.14
C LEU A 417 -11.42 21.09 16.84
N ILE A 418 -11.46 19.93 16.18
CA ILE A 418 -12.70 19.23 15.85
C ILE A 418 -13.12 18.35 17.03
N PRO A 419 -14.33 18.53 17.60
CA PRO A 419 -14.83 17.66 18.65
C PRO A 419 -14.90 16.20 18.18
N LEU A 420 -14.60 15.25 19.07
CA LEU A 420 -14.62 13.81 18.76
C LEU A 420 -15.88 13.39 17.98
N LYS A 421 -17.07 13.80 18.42
CA LYS A 421 -18.36 13.49 17.75
C LYS A 421 -18.42 13.86 16.26
N ASP A 422 -17.65 14.85 15.84
CA ASP A 422 -17.61 15.34 14.46
C ASP A 422 -16.43 14.70 13.71
N ALA A 423 -15.33 14.39 14.39
CA ALA A 423 -14.22 13.60 13.84
C ALA A 423 -14.63 12.15 13.49
N LEU A 424 -15.69 11.62 14.12
CA LEU A 424 -16.24 10.31 13.81
C LEU A 424 -17.13 10.30 12.55
N LYS A 425 -17.54 11.47 12.02
CA LYS A 425 -18.44 11.58 10.85
C LYS A 425 -17.65 11.60 9.55
N ASP A 426 -17.19 10.44 9.12
CA ASP A 426 -16.33 10.28 7.95
C ASP A 426 -17.09 9.95 6.65
N GLU A 427 -18.15 10.72 6.35
CA GLU A 427 -18.98 10.54 5.15
C GLU A 427 -18.17 10.52 3.84
N LYS A 428 -17.09 11.31 3.78
CA LYS A 428 -16.18 11.32 2.61
C LYS A 428 -15.48 9.96 2.44
N ARG A 429 -15.03 9.32 3.54
CA ARG A 429 -14.44 7.97 3.52
C ARG A 429 -15.47 6.92 3.11
N ILE A 430 -16.71 7.01 3.61
CA ILE A 430 -17.81 6.13 3.18
C ILE A 430 -18.01 6.22 1.66
N LYS A 431 -18.14 7.45 1.13
CA LYS A 431 -18.29 7.67 -0.30
C LYS A 431 -17.09 7.15 -1.10
N TYR A 432 -15.87 7.38 -0.61
CA TYR A 432 -14.64 6.86 -1.22
C TYR A 432 -14.71 5.33 -1.38
N HIS A 433 -14.97 4.59 -0.30
CA HIS A 433 -15.02 3.13 -0.33
C HIS A 433 -16.17 2.63 -1.20
N HIS A 434 -17.35 3.22 -1.08
CA HIS A 434 -18.51 2.88 -1.91
C HIS A 434 -18.19 2.99 -3.40
N ASP A 435 -17.63 4.12 -3.83
CA ASP A 435 -17.38 4.39 -5.25
C ASP A 435 -16.25 3.50 -5.81
N HIS A 436 -15.19 3.24 -5.01
CA HIS A 436 -14.11 2.33 -5.41
C HIS A 436 -14.57 0.87 -5.47
N LEU A 437 -15.34 0.40 -4.49
CA LEU A 437 -15.90 -0.94 -4.49
C LEU A 437 -16.90 -1.14 -5.63
N THR A 438 -17.68 -0.12 -6.00
CA THR A 438 -18.57 -0.15 -7.17
C THR A 438 -17.77 -0.33 -8.46
N ASN A 439 -16.68 0.42 -8.64
CA ASN A 439 -15.81 0.29 -9.80
C ASN A 439 -15.07 -1.06 -9.83
N LEU A 440 -14.63 -1.55 -8.66
CA LEU A 440 -14.01 -2.86 -8.53
C LEU A 440 -15.00 -3.97 -8.89
N LEU A 441 -16.24 -3.89 -8.40
CA LEU A 441 -17.30 -4.83 -8.73
C LEU A 441 -17.57 -4.87 -10.24
N ALA A 442 -17.64 -3.70 -10.89
CA ALA A 442 -17.82 -3.62 -12.34
C ALA A 442 -16.62 -4.25 -13.09
N SER A 443 -15.38 -4.03 -12.63
CA SER A 443 -14.21 -4.70 -13.21
C SER A 443 -14.29 -6.23 -13.15
N ILE A 444 -14.93 -6.77 -12.12
CA ILE A 444 -15.10 -8.22 -11.93
C ILE A 444 -16.26 -8.75 -12.79
N LYS A 445 -17.43 -8.12 -12.69
CA LYS A 445 -18.68 -8.63 -13.27
C LYS A 445 -18.82 -8.32 -14.75
N GLU A 446 -18.46 -7.11 -15.15
CA GLU A 446 -18.61 -6.64 -16.53
C GLU A 446 -17.34 -6.93 -17.33
N ASP A 447 -16.16 -6.67 -16.72
CA ASP A 447 -14.91 -6.74 -17.45
C ASP A 447 -14.15 -8.07 -17.27
N GLY A 448 -14.58 -8.94 -16.35
CA GLY A 448 -13.98 -10.28 -16.14
C GLY A 448 -12.56 -10.25 -15.54
N CYS A 449 -12.23 -9.24 -14.73
CA CYS A 449 -10.98 -9.18 -13.98
C CYS A 449 -10.98 -10.19 -12.82
N ASN A 450 -9.87 -10.90 -12.61
CA ASN A 450 -9.75 -11.94 -11.58
C ASN A 450 -9.38 -11.36 -10.21
N VAL A 451 -10.26 -10.54 -9.64
CA VAL A 451 -10.10 -9.97 -8.29
C VAL A 451 -10.86 -10.80 -7.25
N LYS A 452 -10.22 -11.12 -6.12
CA LYS A 452 -10.82 -11.99 -5.07
C LYS A 452 -10.86 -11.41 -3.66
N GLY A 453 -10.29 -10.24 -3.43
CA GLY A 453 -10.37 -9.63 -2.11
C GLY A 453 -10.11 -8.14 -2.10
N TYR A 454 -10.54 -7.52 -1.01
CA TYR A 454 -10.42 -6.09 -0.75
C TYR A 454 -10.09 -5.84 0.72
N PHE A 455 -9.00 -5.11 0.96
CA PHE A 455 -8.53 -4.73 2.29
C PHE A 455 -8.54 -3.20 2.42
N ALA A 456 -9.35 -2.69 3.34
CA ALA A 456 -9.39 -1.27 3.63
C ALA A 456 -8.10 -0.85 4.36
N TRP A 457 -7.43 0.18 3.84
CA TRP A 457 -6.42 0.94 4.58
C TRP A 457 -7.14 2.11 5.27
N SER A 458 -7.40 2.04 6.57
CA SER A 458 -6.84 1.08 7.53
C SER A 458 -7.82 0.72 8.65
N LEU A 459 -7.51 -0.28 9.48
CA LEU A 459 -8.37 -0.64 10.62
C LEU A 459 -8.47 0.53 11.61
N LEU A 460 -7.33 1.06 12.04
CA LEU A 460 -7.22 2.10 13.04
C LEU A 460 -6.48 3.31 12.45
N ASP A 461 -6.77 4.51 12.94
CA ASP A 461 -5.82 5.61 12.81
C ASP A 461 -4.47 5.15 13.37
N ASN A 462 -3.37 5.50 12.71
CA ASN A 462 -2.06 4.95 13.02
C ASN A 462 -0.94 5.96 12.65
N TRP A 463 0.32 5.57 12.83
CA TRP A 463 1.45 6.43 12.53
C TRP A 463 1.80 6.41 11.03
N GLU A 464 1.43 7.47 10.30
CA GLU A 464 1.56 7.57 8.84
C GLU A 464 2.97 8.03 8.43
N TRP A 465 3.98 7.22 8.75
CA TRP A 465 5.35 7.39 8.28
C TRP A 465 5.90 8.81 8.53
N ALA A 466 6.41 9.48 7.50
CA ALA A 466 6.93 10.86 7.60
C ALA A 466 5.85 11.91 7.91
N ALA A 467 4.56 11.60 7.74
CA ALA A 467 3.46 12.45 8.16
C ALA A 467 3.12 12.31 9.65
N GLY A 468 3.65 11.29 10.33
CA GLY A 468 3.39 11.03 11.74
C GLY A 468 1.90 10.79 12.01
N PHE A 469 1.36 11.41 13.06
CA PHE A 469 -0.06 11.28 13.43
C PHE A 469 -0.94 12.37 12.81
N THR A 470 -0.45 13.12 11.81
CA THR A 470 -1.23 14.18 11.15
C THR A 470 -2.32 13.66 10.20
N SER A 471 -2.21 12.40 9.80
CA SER A 471 -3.12 11.71 8.89
C SER A 471 -3.87 10.59 9.62
N ARG A 472 -5.19 10.53 9.43
CA ARG A 472 -6.09 9.56 10.08
C ARG A 472 -6.77 8.67 9.03
N PHE A 473 -6.18 7.51 8.74
CA PHE A 473 -6.69 6.54 7.74
C PHE A 473 -7.71 5.53 8.29
N GLY A 474 -7.91 5.45 9.60
CA GLY A 474 -8.65 4.36 10.22
C GLY A 474 -10.15 4.39 9.95
N LEU A 475 -10.75 3.21 9.87
CA LEU A 475 -12.20 3.04 10.11
C LEU A 475 -12.52 3.35 11.57
N TYR A 476 -11.61 3.05 12.49
CA TYR A 476 -11.70 3.48 13.89
C TYR A 476 -10.79 4.67 14.14
N PHE A 477 -11.34 5.68 14.81
CA PHE A 477 -10.58 6.76 15.39
C PHE A 477 -9.80 6.26 16.60
N VAL A 478 -8.53 6.65 16.71
CA VAL A 478 -7.72 6.40 17.91
C VAL A 478 -7.50 7.71 18.65
N ASP A 479 -7.96 7.76 19.90
CA ASP A 479 -7.76 8.91 20.76
C ASP A 479 -6.36 8.88 21.40
N TYR A 480 -5.44 9.62 20.79
CA TYR A 480 -4.06 9.74 21.27
C TYR A 480 -3.94 10.41 22.66
N ASN A 481 -5.00 11.10 23.13
CA ASN A 481 -5.03 11.78 24.42
C ASN A 481 -5.80 10.99 25.50
N ASP A 482 -6.59 9.99 25.12
CA ASP A 482 -7.37 9.12 26.04
C ASP A 482 -6.90 7.67 25.94
N ASN A 483 -5.63 7.45 26.31
CA ASN A 483 -5.01 6.12 26.38
C ASN A 483 -5.25 5.26 25.13
N LEU A 484 -5.12 5.86 23.94
CA LEU A 484 -5.25 5.18 22.64
C LEU A 484 -6.59 4.47 22.45
N LYS A 485 -7.67 4.99 23.03
CA LYS A 485 -9.00 4.35 22.94
C LYS A 485 -9.53 4.36 21.50
N ARG A 486 -10.11 3.24 21.07
CA ARG A 486 -10.71 3.07 19.74
C ARG A 486 -12.17 3.51 19.75
N TYR A 487 -12.54 4.40 18.84
CA TYR A 487 -13.91 4.86 18.62
C TYR A 487 -14.35 4.57 17.18
N PRO A 488 -15.52 3.95 16.95
CA PRO A 488 -15.99 3.67 15.60
C PRO A 488 -16.36 4.97 14.89
N LYS A 489 -15.79 5.23 13.71
CA LYS A 489 -16.30 6.25 12.79
C LYS A 489 -17.56 5.71 12.08
N ASP A 490 -18.30 6.58 11.40
CA ASP A 490 -19.53 6.19 10.68
C ASP A 490 -19.26 5.11 9.61
N SER A 491 -18.05 5.09 9.03
CA SER A 491 -17.61 4.03 8.10
C SER A 491 -17.63 2.62 8.69
N VAL A 492 -17.46 2.45 10.01
CA VAL A 492 -17.62 1.15 10.69
C VAL A 492 -19.05 0.64 10.53
N GLN A 493 -20.04 1.51 10.74
CA GLN A 493 -21.44 1.13 10.60
C GLN A 493 -21.81 0.85 9.14
N TRP A 494 -21.25 1.62 8.20
CA TRP A 494 -21.43 1.38 6.77
C TRP A 494 -20.86 0.00 6.35
N PHE A 495 -19.61 -0.32 6.72
CA PHE A 495 -19.00 -1.62 6.42
C PHE A 495 -19.79 -2.76 7.07
N LYS A 496 -20.24 -2.62 8.31
CA LYS A 496 -21.06 -3.63 8.98
C LYS A 496 -22.37 -3.89 8.24
N ASN A 497 -23.07 -2.85 7.78
CA ASN A 497 -24.28 -3.00 6.97
C ASN A 497 -23.99 -3.62 5.60
N PHE A 498 -22.92 -3.18 4.94
CA PHE A 498 -22.46 -3.71 3.65
C PHE A 498 -22.14 -5.20 3.73
N LEU A 499 -21.45 -5.65 4.80
CA LEU A 499 -20.98 -7.03 4.98
C LEU A 499 -22.06 -8.00 5.49
N THR A 500 -23.09 -7.50 6.17
CA THR A 500 -24.21 -8.31 6.67
C THR A 500 -25.36 -8.44 5.65
N SER A 501 -25.49 -7.49 4.74
CA SER A 501 -26.50 -7.51 3.67
C SER A 501 -26.17 -8.58 2.62
N THR A 502 -27.01 -9.62 2.53
CA THR A 502 -26.91 -10.70 1.54
C THR A 502 -27.68 -10.43 0.27
#